data_AF-A0A3C1U8K6-F1
#
_entry.id   AF-A0A3C1U8K6-F1
#
_cell.length_a   1.000
_cell.length_b   1.000
_cell.length_c   1.000
_cell.angle_alpha   90.00
_cell.angle_beta   90.00
_cell.angle_gamma   90.00
#
_symmetry.space_group_name_H-M   'P 1'
#
loop_
_entity.id
_entity.type
_entity.pdbx_description
1 polymer ?
#
loop_
_entity_poly.entity_id
_entity_poly.type
_entity_poly.pdbx_seq_one_letter_code
_entity_poly.pdbx_strand_id
1 'polypeptide(L)'
;MIIYCTKKLADKLETPVEVIENEASFFNWSANLIKHGRKQILLLSHSDSKYPVLVAGILKKDIKHLGRVIHEAIAIQLEYEKVKPEIIQRFLDDGQDVRFAKLSDRKMVGGLIRWDQELLYRYDLRDVDNGPLPEVSVALARVLVTIHKKNYEYPSDVFFESFASAYGAQLFESRGIRLKFTLKMKKTKVWRIITCPLPISYKHLHHIIVESFGWYGSKPHMFKVIDKRTKSIDTIVPYFPETEEEFFENSVQATDFDFTQYDIHYYYDPAHTAIIEITSFGWVDKFDKNQPWCEETVGVANPDGISPEEFEELIELGTEELDPSARYFLKHQFESAERYAKIDLINRRLSDVIQTRPDTFV
;
A
#
# COMPACT_ATOMS: atom_id res chain seq x y z
N MET A 1 23.07 16.25 -1.41
CA MET A 1 21.59 16.44 -1.40
C MET A 1 21.27 17.87 -0.99
N ILE A 2 20.41 18.60 -1.72
CA ILE A 2 19.99 19.96 -1.31
C ILE A 2 18.57 19.89 -0.75
N ILE A 3 18.38 20.46 0.44
CA ILE A 3 17.09 20.57 1.12
C ILE A 3 16.64 22.03 1.11
N TYR A 4 15.65 22.35 0.28
CA TYR A 4 15.03 23.67 0.21
C TYR A 4 14.01 23.83 1.34
N CYS A 5 14.39 24.57 2.38
CA CYS A 5 13.59 24.77 3.58
C CYS A 5 12.63 25.94 3.45
N THR A 6 11.39 25.76 3.90
CA THR A 6 10.50 26.89 4.18
C THR A 6 11.13 27.83 5.21
N LYS A 7 10.71 29.10 5.21
CA LYS A 7 11.16 30.07 6.23
C LYS A 7 10.99 29.54 7.66
N LYS A 8 9.85 28.88 7.93
CA LYS A 8 9.54 28.30 9.25
C LYS A 8 10.54 27.25 9.71
N LEU A 9 11.05 26.42 8.79
CA LEU A 9 12.09 25.44 9.10
C LEU A 9 13.47 26.10 9.15
N ALA A 10 13.79 26.96 8.18
CA ALA A 10 15.05 27.69 8.10
C ALA A 10 15.36 28.49 9.38
N ASP A 11 14.36 29.20 9.93
CA ASP A 11 14.50 30.00 11.15
C ASP A 11 14.84 29.15 12.40
N LYS A 12 14.68 27.82 12.34
CA LYS A 12 15.01 26.89 13.42
C LYS A 12 16.35 26.18 13.25
N LEU A 13 16.95 26.24 12.07
CA LEU A 13 18.23 25.60 11.80
C LEU A 13 19.36 26.39 12.47
N GLU A 14 20.24 25.67 13.15
CA GLU A 14 21.50 26.23 13.66
C GLU A 14 22.57 26.28 12.56
N THR A 15 22.39 25.49 11.48
CA THR A 15 23.25 25.46 10.29
C THR A 15 22.90 26.61 9.33
N PRO A 16 23.88 27.25 8.68
CA PRO A 16 23.62 28.26 7.67
C PRO A 16 22.70 27.75 6.57
N VAL A 17 21.67 28.55 6.25
CA VAL A 17 20.80 28.31 5.10
C VAL A 17 21.30 29.14 3.94
N GLU A 18 21.68 28.46 2.88
CA GLU A 18 22.27 29.07 1.71
C GLU A 18 21.22 29.65 0.76
N VAL A 19 21.64 30.59 -0.08
CA VAL A 19 20.85 31.04 -1.23
C VAL A 19 21.45 30.38 -2.46
N ILE A 20 20.85 29.26 -2.85
CA ILE A 20 21.26 28.48 -4.01
C ILE A 20 20.18 28.64 -5.08
N GLU A 21 20.57 28.96 -6.32
CA GLU A 21 19.63 28.89 -7.43
C GLU A 21 19.15 27.44 -7.59
N ASN A 22 17.87 27.27 -7.88
CA ASN A 22 17.31 25.94 -8.04
C ASN A 22 17.77 25.34 -9.38
N GLU A 23 18.85 24.57 -9.36
CA GLU A 23 19.24 23.70 -10.46
C GLU A 23 18.52 22.35 -10.33
N ALA A 24 17.97 21.85 -11.45
CA ALA A 24 17.28 20.55 -11.44
C ALA A 24 18.26 19.43 -11.07
N SER A 25 17.95 18.69 -10.02
CA SER A 25 18.73 17.55 -9.56
C SER A 25 17.82 16.54 -8.89
N PHE A 26 18.05 15.26 -9.19
CA PHE A 26 17.38 14.12 -8.58
C PHE A 26 17.54 14.08 -7.04
N PHE A 27 18.56 14.76 -6.49
CA PHE A 27 18.81 14.79 -5.06
C PHE A 27 18.20 16.01 -4.36
N ASN A 28 17.38 16.79 -5.04
CA ASN A 28 16.79 17.98 -4.44
C ASN A 28 15.47 17.64 -3.77
N TRP A 29 15.30 18.12 -2.55
CA TRP A 29 14.07 17.99 -1.78
C TRP A 29 13.62 19.35 -1.28
N SER A 30 12.31 19.50 -1.11
CA SER A 30 11.72 20.63 -0.40
C SER A 30 11.23 20.17 0.97
N ALA A 31 11.37 21.00 1.99
CA ALA A 31 11.08 20.63 3.37
C ALA A 31 10.28 21.70 4.11
N ASN A 32 9.25 21.26 4.83
CA ASN A 32 8.47 22.08 5.73
C ASN A 32 8.35 21.41 7.12
N LEU A 33 8.12 22.22 8.14
CA LEU A 33 7.83 21.74 9.49
C LEU A 33 6.40 22.15 9.85
N ILE A 34 5.47 21.21 9.75
CA ILE A 34 4.05 21.43 10.06
C ILE A 34 3.73 20.97 11.48
N LYS A 35 2.57 21.37 12.00
CA LYS A 35 2.14 21.02 13.36
C LYS A 35 0.80 20.31 13.27
N HIS A 36 0.73 19.11 13.82
CA HIS A 36 -0.50 18.33 13.93
C HIS A 36 -0.72 18.01 15.41
N GLY A 37 -1.76 18.60 16.02
CA GLY A 37 -1.93 18.58 17.47
C GLY A 37 -0.72 19.13 18.24
N ARG A 38 -0.11 18.29 19.09
CA ARG A 38 1.11 18.63 19.86
C ARG A 38 2.41 18.25 19.14
N LYS A 39 2.35 17.49 18.04
CA LYS A 39 3.52 16.98 17.33
C LYS A 39 3.96 17.92 16.21
N GLN A 40 5.27 18.00 16.01
CA GLN A 40 5.87 18.60 14.82
C GLN A 40 6.13 17.51 13.80
N ILE A 41 5.66 17.70 12.58
CA ILE A 41 5.86 16.76 11.48
C ILE A 41 6.81 17.42 10.47
N LEU A 42 7.94 16.77 10.20
CA LEU A 42 8.76 17.12 9.04
C LEU A 42 8.10 16.53 7.81
N LEU A 43 7.75 17.39 6.87
CA LEU A 43 7.22 17.05 5.57
C LEU A 43 8.29 17.34 4.52
N LEU A 44 8.78 16.29 3.87
CA LEU A 44 9.67 16.37 2.73
C LEU A 44 8.86 16.11 1.46
N SER A 45 9.26 16.73 0.36
CA SER A 45 8.73 16.44 -0.97
C SER A 45 9.85 16.51 -1.99
N HIS A 46 10.08 15.40 -2.70
CA HIS A 46 11.06 15.33 -3.78
C HIS A 46 10.76 16.39 -4.83
N SER A 47 11.78 17.13 -5.26
CA SER A 47 11.58 18.36 -6.02
C SER A 47 10.90 18.13 -7.37
N ASP A 48 11.28 17.04 -8.04
CA ASP A 48 10.82 16.75 -9.39
C ASP A 48 9.52 15.93 -9.37
N SER A 49 9.48 14.82 -8.62
CA SER A 49 8.32 13.91 -8.61
C SER A 49 7.24 14.25 -7.57
N LYS A 50 7.51 15.18 -6.66
CA LYS A 50 6.68 15.47 -5.48
C LYS A 50 6.57 14.33 -4.46
N TYR A 51 7.30 13.23 -4.62
CA TYR A 51 7.26 12.09 -3.71
C TYR A 51 7.44 12.51 -2.25
N PRO A 52 6.43 12.30 -1.38
CA PRO A 52 6.45 12.77 -0.01
C PRO A 52 7.20 11.80 0.91
N VAL A 53 7.88 12.35 1.92
CA VAL A 53 8.46 11.59 3.04
C VAL A 53 8.14 12.32 4.34
N LEU A 54 7.64 11.60 5.35
CA LEU A 54 7.15 12.17 6.60
C LEU A 54 7.90 11.65 7.81
N VAL A 55 8.15 12.54 8.77
CA VAL A 55 8.71 12.18 10.09
C VAL A 55 7.92 12.88 11.18
N ALA A 56 7.32 12.10 12.08
CA ALA A 56 6.55 12.58 13.21
C ALA A 56 7.41 12.85 14.45
N GLY A 57 6.97 13.83 15.25
CA GLY A 57 7.52 14.07 16.58
C GLY A 57 8.88 14.75 16.60
N ILE A 58 9.19 15.60 15.60
CA ILE A 58 10.49 16.28 15.51
C ILE A 58 10.75 17.18 16.73
N LEU A 59 11.85 16.91 17.42
CA LEU A 59 12.33 17.64 18.59
C LEU A 59 13.50 18.56 18.24
N LYS A 60 13.84 19.47 19.17
CA LYS A 60 14.99 20.38 18.99
C LYS A 60 16.31 19.63 18.75
N LYS A 61 16.51 18.49 19.41
CA LYS A 61 17.72 17.65 19.20
C LYS A 61 17.78 17.08 17.78
N ASP A 62 16.64 16.82 17.16
CA ASP A 62 16.56 16.26 15.81
C ASP A 62 16.86 17.34 14.77
N ILE A 63 16.41 18.58 15.01
CA ILE A 63 16.75 19.74 14.17
C ILE A 63 18.27 19.98 14.09
N LYS A 64 19.02 19.73 15.17
CA LYS A 64 20.49 19.84 15.16
C LYS A 64 21.18 18.82 14.26
N HIS A 65 20.50 17.71 13.98
CA HIS A 65 21.01 16.60 13.17
C HIS A 65 20.06 16.31 12.00
N LEU A 66 19.44 17.35 11.44
CA LEU A 66 18.33 17.19 10.50
C LEU A 66 18.73 16.43 9.24
N GLY A 67 19.96 16.60 8.74
CA GLY A 67 20.45 15.85 7.58
C GLY A 67 20.43 14.33 7.83
N ARG A 68 20.87 13.89 9.02
CA ARG A 68 20.80 12.48 9.43
C ARG A 68 19.35 12.00 9.51
N VAL A 69 18.47 12.79 10.12
CA VAL A 69 17.03 12.46 10.25
C VAL A 69 16.38 12.29 8.88
N ILE A 70 16.72 13.15 7.91
CA ILE A 70 16.22 13.08 6.53
C ILE A 70 16.72 11.81 5.84
N HIS A 71 18.01 11.50 5.93
CA HIS A 71 18.55 10.27 5.34
C HIS A 71 17.92 9.02 5.93
N GLU A 72 17.79 8.94 7.25
CA GLU A 72 17.15 7.82 7.94
C GLU A 72 15.69 7.65 7.49
N ALA A 73 14.94 8.76 7.37
CA ALA A 73 13.56 8.73 6.92
C ALA A 73 13.41 8.25 5.46
N ILE A 74 14.27 8.75 4.56
CA ILE A 74 14.25 8.30 3.16
C ILE A 74 14.64 6.83 3.06
N ALA A 75 15.67 6.40 3.79
CA ALA A 75 16.12 5.00 3.81
C ALA A 75 15.00 4.05 4.27
N ILE A 76 14.35 4.37 5.40
CA ILE A 76 13.22 3.58 5.94
C ILE A 76 12.06 3.53 4.94
N GLN A 77 11.77 4.64 4.25
CA GLN A 77 10.69 4.64 3.26
C GLN A 77 11.03 3.81 2.02
N LEU A 78 12.27 3.87 1.52
CA LEU A 78 12.72 3.04 0.40
C LEU A 78 12.73 1.55 0.78
N GLU A 79 13.12 1.22 2.01
CA GLU A 79 13.05 -0.15 2.54
C GLU A 79 11.59 -0.64 2.64
N TYR A 80 10.68 0.21 3.10
CA TYR A 80 9.24 -0.08 3.13
C TYR A 80 8.70 -0.40 1.73
N GLU A 81 9.13 0.36 0.72
CA GLU A 81 8.87 0.14 -0.70
C GLU A 81 9.68 -1.01 -1.33
N LYS A 82 10.37 -1.84 -0.52
CA LYS A 82 11.13 -3.02 -0.95
C LYS A 82 12.30 -2.74 -1.88
N VAL A 83 12.86 -1.54 -1.84
CA VAL A 83 14.07 -1.21 -2.59
C VAL A 83 15.26 -2.00 -2.02
N LYS A 84 16.10 -2.53 -2.91
CA LYS A 84 17.32 -3.28 -2.57
C LYS A 84 18.24 -2.49 -1.62
N PRO A 85 18.74 -3.10 -0.53
CA PRO A 85 19.63 -2.43 0.42
C PRO A 85 20.87 -1.81 -0.23
N GLU A 86 21.47 -2.47 -1.22
CA GLU A 86 22.63 -1.94 -1.94
C GLU A 86 22.32 -0.72 -2.82
N ILE A 87 21.08 -0.60 -3.29
CA ILE A 87 20.61 0.59 -4.04
C ILE A 87 20.35 1.74 -3.06
N ILE A 88 19.72 1.45 -1.92
CA ILE A 88 19.50 2.44 -0.85
C ILE A 88 20.85 3.01 -0.40
N GLN A 89 21.84 2.16 -0.11
CA GLN A 89 23.15 2.61 0.34
C GLN A 89 23.83 3.51 -0.69
N ARG A 90 23.84 3.11 -1.97
CA ARG A 90 24.39 3.93 -3.06
C ARG A 90 23.70 5.30 -3.15
N PHE A 91 22.37 5.33 -3.06
CA PHE A 91 21.62 6.58 -3.08
C PHE A 91 22.00 7.51 -1.92
N LEU A 92 22.17 6.96 -0.71
CA LEU A 92 22.57 7.74 0.46
C LEU A 92 24.02 8.24 0.34
N ASP A 93 24.93 7.43 -0.22
CA ASP A 93 26.33 7.81 -0.44
C ASP A 93 26.46 8.94 -1.48
N ASP A 94 25.72 8.83 -2.59
CA ASP A 94 25.65 9.88 -3.62
C ASP A 94 25.01 11.16 -3.08
N GLY A 95 24.08 11.02 -2.12
CA GLY A 95 23.38 12.10 -1.44
C GLY A 95 24.07 12.68 -0.19
N GLN A 96 25.22 12.14 0.23
CA GLN A 96 25.74 12.25 1.60
C GLN A 96 25.92 13.69 2.14
N ASP A 97 26.31 14.62 1.28
CA ASP A 97 26.49 16.03 1.65
C ASP A 97 25.15 16.77 1.66
N VAL A 98 24.51 16.84 2.83
CA VAL A 98 23.23 17.54 3.01
C VAL A 98 23.46 19.02 3.24
N ARG A 99 23.02 19.83 2.28
CA ARG A 99 23.04 21.29 2.34
C ARG A 99 21.64 21.86 2.44
N PHE A 100 21.47 22.89 3.25
CA PHE A 100 20.18 23.56 3.44
C PHE A 100 20.14 24.86 2.64
N ALA A 101 19.09 25.02 1.84
CA ALA A 101 18.88 26.20 1.01
C ALA A 101 17.52 26.84 1.30
N LYS A 102 17.39 28.14 1.03
CA LYS A 102 16.12 28.84 1.17
C LYS A 102 15.16 28.41 0.06
N LEU A 103 13.96 28.00 0.43
CA LEU A 103 12.90 27.72 -0.54
C LEU A 103 12.37 29.02 -1.18
N SER A 104 12.57 29.15 -2.49
CA SER A 104 12.10 30.28 -3.30
C SER A 104 11.22 29.88 -4.49
N ASP A 105 11.29 28.61 -4.92
CA ASP A 105 10.52 28.10 -6.06
C ASP A 105 9.04 27.86 -5.70
N ARG A 106 8.14 28.54 -6.41
CA ARG A 106 6.68 28.44 -6.21
C ARG A 106 6.14 27.03 -6.45
N LYS A 107 6.74 26.23 -7.33
CA LYS A 107 6.30 24.85 -7.60
C LYS A 107 6.61 23.91 -6.43
N MET A 108 7.78 24.06 -5.83
CA MET A 108 8.15 23.29 -4.63
C MET A 108 7.26 23.68 -3.45
N VAL A 109 7.01 24.98 -3.26
CA VAL A 109 6.05 25.47 -2.26
C VAL A 109 4.66 24.88 -2.48
N GLY A 110 4.18 24.86 -3.72
CA GLY A 110 2.88 24.27 -4.08
C GLY A 110 2.79 22.78 -3.73
N GLY A 111 3.86 22.00 -3.95
CA GLY A 111 3.93 20.59 -3.55
C GLY A 111 3.82 20.39 -2.04
N LEU A 112 4.55 21.17 -1.24
CA LEU A 112 4.46 21.12 0.22
C LEU A 112 3.07 21.50 0.74
N ILE A 113 2.45 22.54 0.17
CA ILE A 113 1.08 22.94 0.54
C ILE A 113 0.08 21.82 0.20
N ARG A 114 0.24 21.18 -0.96
CA ARG A 114 -0.62 20.07 -1.38
C ARG A 114 -0.57 18.91 -0.37
N TRP A 115 0.62 18.53 0.08
CA TRP A 115 0.76 17.45 1.07
C TRP A 115 0.29 17.82 2.46
N ASP A 116 0.51 19.06 2.89
CA ASP A 116 -0.04 19.58 4.15
C ASP A 116 -1.58 19.48 4.17
N GLN A 117 -2.24 19.82 3.06
CA GLN A 117 -3.69 19.69 2.92
C GLN A 117 -4.17 18.23 2.93
N GLU A 118 -3.53 17.35 2.16
CA GLU A 118 -3.91 15.93 2.12
C GLU A 118 -3.71 15.25 3.47
N LEU A 119 -2.64 15.61 4.19
CA LEU A 119 -2.39 15.15 5.55
C LEU A 119 -3.50 15.58 6.51
N LEU A 120 -3.85 16.87 6.52
CA LEU A 120 -4.89 17.41 7.40
C LEU A 120 -6.28 16.83 7.11
N TYR A 121 -6.55 16.44 5.86
CA TYR A 121 -7.84 15.90 5.45
C TYR A 121 -7.98 14.40 5.73
N ARG A 122 -6.91 13.61 5.56
CA ARG A 122 -6.99 12.15 5.56
C ARG A 122 -6.49 11.46 6.81
N TYR A 123 -5.60 12.10 7.57
CA TYR A 123 -4.86 11.42 8.63
C TYR A 123 -4.91 12.20 9.95
N ASP A 124 -5.23 11.49 11.03
CA ASP A 124 -5.05 11.99 12.38
C ASP A 124 -3.68 11.57 12.92
N LEU A 125 -2.73 12.51 12.91
CA LEU A 125 -1.35 12.26 13.36
C LEU A 125 -1.11 12.69 14.82
N ARG A 126 -2.16 12.82 15.63
CA ARG A 126 -2.02 13.27 17.03
C ARG A 126 -1.33 12.21 17.91
N ASP A 127 -1.66 10.94 17.69
CA ASP A 127 -1.26 9.83 18.55
C ASP A 127 -0.26 8.85 17.90
N VAL A 128 0.12 9.07 16.63
CA VAL A 128 1.15 8.28 15.94
C VAL A 128 2.48 8.35 16.67
N ASP A 129 3.29 7.30 16.67
CA ASP A 129 4.62 7.31 17.30
C ASP A 129 5.59 8.33 16.67
N ASN A 130 6.64 8.67 17.41
CA ASN A 130 7.69 9.53 16.87
C ASN A 130 8.60 8.72 15.94
N GLY A 131 8.94 9.28 14.78
CA GLY A 131 9.77 8.61 13.78
C GLY A 131 9.24 8.76 12.36
N PRO A 132 9.89 8.15 11.37
CA PRO A 132 9.39 8.10 9.99
C PRO A 132 8.00 7.46 9.91
N LEU A 133 7.16 7.95 9.00
CA LEU A 133 5.82 7.42 8.74
C LEU A 133 5.72 6.89 7.29
N PRO A 134 6.41 5.80 6.95
CA PRO A 134 6.44 5.30 5.58
C PRO A 134 5.06 4.89 5.07
N GLU A 135 4.20 4.30 5.91
CA GLU A 135 2.84 3.86 5.56
C GLU A 135 1.98 5.04 5.04
N VAL A 136 2.05 6.18 5.74
CA VAL A 136 1.31 7.40 5.37
C VAL A 136 1.97 8.05 4.15
N SER A 137 3.30 8.08 4.10
CA SER A 137 4.05 8.71 3.02
C SER A 137 3.80 8.02 1.67
N VAL A 138 3.84 6.70 1.65
CA VAL A 138 3.55 5.88 0.47
C VAL A 138 2.10 6.04 0.01
N ALA A 139 1.15 6.06 0.94
CA ALA A 139 -0.26 6.30 0.59
C ALA A 139 -0.49 7.69 -0.02
N LEU A 140 0.17 8.73 0.49
CA LEU A 140 0.15 10.06 -0.14
C LEU A 140 0.81 10.04 -1.53
N ALA A 141 1.84 9.24 -1.73
CA ALA A 141 2.49 9.07 -3.04
C ALA A 141 1.60 8.36 -4.08
N ARG A 142 0.43 7.85 -3.69
CA ARG A 142 -0.64 7.34 -4.58
C ARG A 142 -1.82 8.31 -4.73
N VAL A 143 -1.67 9.58 -4.32
CA VAL A 143 -2.64 10.63 -4.63
C VAL A 143 -2.25 11.30 -5.94
N LEU A 144 -3.18 11.35 -6.90
CA LEU A 144 -2.96 12.04 -8.19
C LEU A 144 -2.69 13.54 -7.96
N VAL A 145 -1.56 14.02 -8.49
CA VAL A 145 -1.18 15.43 -8.45
C VAL A 145 -0.63 15.89 -9.81
N THR A 146 -0.62 17.20 -10.02
CA THR A 146 -0.02 17.79 -11.22
C THR A 146 1.47 17.97 -11.00
N ILE A 147 2.30 17.23 -11.76
CA ILE A 147 3.76 17.32 -11.70
C ILE A 147 4.27 18.09 -12.93
N HIS A 148 3.97 17.60 -14.13
CA HIS A 148 4.42 18.19 -15.40
C HIS A 148 3.31 18.95 -16.13
N LYS A 149 3.01 20.18 -15.67
CA LYS A 149 2.16 21.25 -16.27
C LYS A 149 0.78 20.90 -16.90
N LYS A 150 0.40 19.64 -17.16
CA LYS A 150 -0.86 19.24 -17.82
C LYS A 150 -1.39 17.84 -17.49
N ASN A 151 -0.59 16.95 -16.90
CA ASN A 151 -1.04 15.59 -16.56
C ASN A 151 -1.12 15.39 -15.04
N TYR A 152 -2.13 14.62 -14.62
CA TYR A 152 -2.19 14.06 -13.28
C TYR A 152 -1.39 12.76 -13.26
N GLU A 153 -0.45 12.68 -12.36
CA GLU A 153 0.49 11.56 -12.23
C GLU A 153 0.59 11.16 -10.76
N TYR A 154 0.95 9.91 -10.50
CA TYR A 154 1.27 9.46 -9.15
C TYR A 154 2.73 9.83 -8.84
N PRO A 155 3.00 10.52 -7.72
CA PRO A 155 4.37 10.84 -7.30
C PRO A 155 5.30 9.64 -7.21
N SER A 156 4.76 8.50 -6.77
CA SER A 156 5.48 7.21 -6.68
C SER A 156 5.97 6.74 -8.05
N ASP A 157 5.09 6.69 -9.05
CA ASP A 157 5.45 6.27 -10.41
C ASP A 157 6.57 7.16 -10.98
N VAL A 158 6.41 8.49 -10.93
CA VAL A 158 7.41 9.43 -11.44
C VAL A 158 8.74 9.34 -10.68
N PHE A 159 8.68 9.13 -9.36
CA PHE A 159 9.88 8.94 -8.54
C PHE A 159 10.63 7.68 -8.93
N PHE A 160 9.94 6.54 -8.98
CA PHE A 160 10.59 5.26 -9.26
C PHE A 160 11.03 5.12 -10.72
N GLU A 161 10.39 5.78 -11.67
CA GLU A 161 10.91 5.92 -13.05
C GLU A 161 12.26 6.66 -13.08
N SER A 162 12.34 7.78 -12.36
CA SER A 162 13.57 8.57 -12.25
C SER A 162 14.66 7.80 -11.48
N PHE A 163 14.26 7.10 -10.41
CA PHE A 163 15.16 6.29 -9.59
C PHE A 163 15.71 5.09 -10.36
N ALA A 164 14.87 4.42 -11.16
CA ALA A 164 15.27 3.36 -12.05
C ALA A 164 16.25 3.85 -13.13
N SER A 165 16.06 5.07 -13.64
CA SER A 165 16.97 5.68 -14.60
C SER A 165 18.34 5.98 -13.99
N ALA A 166 18.40 6.33 -12.71
CA ALA A 166 19.65 6.64 -12.01
C ALA A 166 20.40 5.40 -11.48
N TYR A 167 19.68 4.39 -10.98
CA TYR A 167 20.28 3.25 -10.26
C TYR A 167 20.07 1.89 -10.93
N GLY A 168 19.29 1.82 -12.02
CA GLY A 168 18.99 0.61 -12.78
C GLY A 168 17.54 0.15 -12.63
N ALA A 169 17.02 -0.56 -13.64
CA ALA A 169 15.60 -0.93 -13.72
C ALA A 169 15.11 -1.88 -12.62
N GLN A 170 16.00 -2.73 -12.08
CA GLN A 170 15.62 -3.76 -11.12
C GLN A 170 15.84 -3.26 -9.68
N LEU A 171 14.93 -2.38 -9.24
CA LEU A 171 15.02 -1.65 -7.97
C LEU A 171 14.65 -2.48 -6.75
N PHE A 172 13.65 -3.36 -6.89
CA PHE A 172 13.01 -4.02 -5.76
C PHE A 172 13.56 -5.42 -5.54
N GLU A 173 13.69 -5.82 -4.28
CA GLU A 173 13.94 -7.20 -3.85
C GLU A 173 13.41 -7.39 -2.44
N SER A 174 12.54 -8.37 -2.26
CA SER A 174 12.12 -8.83 -0.94
C SER A 174 11.93 -10.35 -0.92
N ARG A 175 11.83 -10.92 0.28
CA ARG A 175 11.18 -12.23 0.41
C ARG A 175 9.69 -12.07 0.11
N GLY A 176 9.12 -13.09 -0.49
CA GLY A 176 7.69 -13.18 -0.77
C GLY A 176 7.14 -14.55 -0.36
N ILE A 177 5.84 -14.58 -0.05
CA ILE A 177 5.09 -15.81 0.19
C ILE A 177 4.16 -16.06 -0.98
N ARG A 178 4.15 -17.29 -1.51
CA ARG A 178 3.22 -17.72 -2.56
C ARG A 178 1.97 -18.26 -1.89
N LEU A 179 0.84 -17.62 -2.12
CA LEU A 179 -0.44 -18.03 -1.55
C LEU A 179 -1.40 -18.41 -2.66
N LYS A 180 -2.11 -19.53 -2.46
CA LYS A 180 -3.24 -19.90 -3.30
C LYS A 180 -4.54 -19.61 -2.56
N PHE A 181 -5.37 -18.77 -3.17
CA PHE A 181 -6.71 -18.43 -2.73
C PHE A 181 -7.71 -19.25 -3.54
N THR A 182 -8.45 -20.16 -2.91
CA THR A 182 -9.43 -21.02 -3.57
C THR A 182 -10.84 -20.66 -3.11
N LEU A 183 -11.67 -20.15 -4.01
CA LEU A 183 -13.07 -19.87 -3.74
C LEU A 183 -13.86 -21.17 -3.74
N LYS A 184 -14.60 -21.40 -2.65
CA LYS A 184 -15.48 -22.55 -2.52
C LYS A 184 -16.70 -22.39 -3.43
N MET A 185 -16.64 -23.11 -4.55
CA MET A 185 -17.71 -23.26 -5.54
C MET A 185 -18.25 -24.71 -5.48
N LYS A 186 -19.50 -24.97 -5.89
CA LYS A 186 -20.03 -26.34 -5.92
C LYS A 186 -19.66 -27.07 -7.21
N LYS A 187 -19.64 -26.38 -8.34
CA LYS A 187 -19.55 -26.99 -9.69
C LYS A 187 -18.30 -26.59 -10.44
N THR A 188 -17.90 -25.33 -10.31
CA THR A 188 -16.76 -24.74 -11.02
C THR A 188 -15.52 -24.71 -10.14
N LYS A 189 -14.35 -24.47 -10.74
CA LYS A 189 -13.10 -24.25 -10.00
C LYS A 189 -12.71 -22.79 -10.17
N VAL A 190 -12.54 -22.08 -9.05
CA VAL A 190 -12.12 -20.68 -9.06
C VAL A 190 -11.00 -20.50 -8.05
N TRP A 191 -9.82 -20.09 -8.51
CA TRP A 191 -8.67 -19.84 -7.64
C TRP A 191 -7.65 -18.87 -8.24
N ARG A 192 -6.79 -18.33 -7.39
CA ARG A 192 -5.67 -17.43 -7.73
C ARG A 192 -4.40 -17.90 -7.03
N ILE A 193 -3.26 -17.92 -7.71
CA ILE A 193 -1.93 -18.04 -7.08
C ILE A 193 -1.28 -16.67 -7.15
N ILE A 194 -0.97 -16.11 -5.99
CA ILE A 194 -0.45 -14.76 -5.83
C ILE A 194 0.79 -14.80 -4.94
N THR A 195 1.87 -14.17 -5.39
CA THR A 195 3.05 -13.92 -4.58
C THR A 195 2.93 -12.56 -3.92
N CYS A 196 2.99 -12.53 -2.59
CA CYS A 196 2.88 -11.32 -1.78
C CYS A 196 4.26 -10.94 -1.22
N PRO A 197 4.72 -9.68 -1.38
CA PRO A 197 5.95 -9.21 -0.74
C PRO A 197 5.75 -9.17 0.78
N LEU A 198 6.81 -9.47 1.54
CA LEU A 198 6.77 -9.52 3.00
C LEU A 198 7.36 -8.26 3.67
N PRO A 199 6.93 -7.93 4.90
CA PRO A 199 5.81 -8.53 5.64
C PRO A 199 4.44 -8.20 5.00
N ILE A 200 3.40 -8.98 5.32
CA ILE A 200 2.05 -8.80 4.80
C ILE A 200 1.01 -9.06 5.89
N SER A 201 0.20 -8.06 6.19
CA SER A 201 -0.87 -8.13 7.20
C SER A 201 -2.11 -8.87 6.67
N TYR A 202 -2.99 -9.28 7.58
CA TYR A 202 -4.29 -9.82 7.19
C TYR A 202 -5.23 -8.78 6.57
N LYS A 203 -5.10 -7.50 6.93
CA LYS A 203 -5.78 -6.40 6.22
C LYS A 203 -5.36 -6.33 4.76
N HIS A 204 -4.06 -6.37 4.50
CA HIS A 204 -3.58 -6.39 3.12
C HIS A 204 -4.00 -7.67 2.39
N LEU A 205 -3.99 -8.84 3.05
CA LEU A 205 -4.53 -10.07 2.46
C LEU A 205 -6.01 -9.93 2.09
N HIS A 206 -6.84 -9.31 2.93
CA HIS A 206 -8.24 -9.04 2.63
C HIS A 206 -8.37 -8.26 1.32
N HIS A 207 -7.63 -7.16 1.18
CA HIS A 207 -7.67 -6.36 -0.05
C HIS A 207 -7.12 -7.12 -1.26
N ILE A 208 -6.04 -7.90 -1.11
CA ILE A 208 -5.52 -8.75 -2.18
C ILE A 208 -6.57 -9.77 -2.66
N ILE A 209 -7.29 -10.41 -1.73
CA ILE A 209 -8.37 -11.34 -2.07
C ILE A 209 -9.48 -10.59 -2.81
N VAL A 210 -10.02 -9.52 -2.23
CA VAL A 210 -11.10 -8.72 -2.86
C VAL A 210 -10.73 -8.27 -4.27
N GLU A 211 -9.55 -7.69 -4.45
CA GLU A 211 -9.09 -7.20 -5.75
C GLU A 211 -8.89 -8.33 -6.76
N SER A 212 -8.35 -9.48 -6.33
CA SER A 212 -8.06 -10.61 -7.22
C SER A 212 -9.30 -11.41 -7.66
N PHE A 213 -10.39 -11.32 -6.90
CA PHE A 213 -11.70 -11.89 -7.27
C PHE A 213 -12.63 -10.86 -7.92
N GLY A 214 -12.19 -9.59 -8.06
CA GLY A 214 -12.95 -8.54 -8.74
C GLY A 214 -14.08 -7.94 -7.91
N TRP A 215 -14.06 -8.12 -6.59
CA TRP A 215 -15.04 -7.58 -5.65
C TRP A 215 -14.75 -6.10 -5.30
N TYR A 216 -15.67 -5.47 -4.56
CA TYR A 216 -15.57 -4.06 -4.15
C TYR A 216 -15.09 -3.88 -2.70
N GLY A 217 -15.14 -4.93 -1.87
CA GLY A 217 -14.64 -4.90 -0.49
C GLY A 217 -15.47 -4.04 0.46
N SER A 218 -16.76 -3.88 0.17
CA SER A 218 -17.70 -3.08 1.00
C SER A 218 -18.47 -3.92 2.03
N LYS A 219 -18.26 -5.24 2.02
CA LYS A 219 -18.97 -6.19 2.88
C LYS A 219 -18.12 -6.60 4.08
N PRO A 220 -18.75 -7.01 5.20
CA PRO A 220 -18.01 -7.55 6.34
C PRO A 220 -17.17 -8.76 5.95
N HIS A 221 -16.04 -8.92 6.62
CA HIS A 221 -15.15 -10.06 6.45
C HIS A 221 -14.47 -10.47 7.75
N MET A 222 -13.92 -11.68 7.74
CA MET A 222 -13.05 -12.20 8.80
C MET A 222 -12.18 -13.32 8.26
N PHE A 223 -11.13 -13.66 8.98
CA PHE A 223 -10.39 -14.90 8.78
C PHE A 223 -10.59 -15.83 9.97
N LYS A 224 -10.71 -17.12 9.71
CA LYS A 224 -10.66 -18.16 10.73
C LYS A 224 -9.38 -18.94 10.55
N VAL A 225 -8.62 -19.06 11.63
CA VAL A 225 -7.39 -19.83 11.71
C VAL A 225 -7.67 -21.03 12.61
N ILE A 226 -7.63 -22.22 12.02
CA ILE A 226 -8.04 -23.47 12.67
C ILE A 226 -6.81 -24.33 12.89
N ASP A 227 -6.47 -24.63 14.13
CA ASP A 227 -5.38 -25.55 14.45
C ASP A 227 -5.77 -26.97 14.02
N LYS A 228 -4.98 -27.60 13.13
CA LYS A 228 -5.29 -28.93 12.59
C LYS A 228 -5.30 -30.02 13.66
N ARG A 229 -4.54 -29.86 14.74
CA ARG A 229 -4.39 -30.84 15.83
C ARG A 229 -5.44 -30.64 16.92
N THR A 230 -5.59 -29.43 17.45
CA THR A 230 -6.49 -29.17 18.59
C THR A 230 -7.91 -28.82 18.14
N LYS A 231 -8.09 -28.39 16.89
CA LYS A 231 -9.32 -27.81 16.35
C LYS A 231 -9.75 -26.51 17.05
N SER A 232 -8.85 -25.85 17.79
CA SER A 232 -9.09 -24.49 18.27
C SER A 232 -9.20 -23.53 17.09
N ILE A 233 -10.00 -22.48 17.28
CA ILE A 233 -10.30 -21.49 16.24
C ILE A 233 -9.95 -20.12 16.78
N ASP A 234 -8.98 -19.49 16.15
CA ASP A 234 -8.69 -18.07 16.30
C ASP A 234 -9.37 -17.30 15.16
N THR A 235 -9.86 -16.09 15.44
CA THR A 235 -10.54 -15.25 14.45
C THR A 235 -9.78 -13.95 14.26
N ILE A 236 -9.55 -13.55 13.01
CA ILE A 236 -8.92 -12.28 12.67
C ILE A 236 -9.98 -11.36 12.08
N VAL A 237 -10.13 -10.18 12.68
CA VAL A 237 -11.28 -9.29 12.46
C VAL A 237 -10.84 -7.86 12.07
N PRO A 238 -11.65 -7.12 11.30
CA PRO A 238 -11.38 -5.75 10.89
C PRO A 238 -11.77 -4.69 11.93
N TYR A 239 -12.14 -5.11 13.14
CA TYR A 239 -12.55 -4.25 14.25
C TYR A 239 -11.73 -4.54 15.51
N PHE A 240 -11.85 -3.69 16.53
CA PHE A 240 -11.15 -3.91 17.80
C PHE A 240 -11.61 -5.24 18.42
N PRO A 241 -10.68 -6.18 18.70
CA PRO A 241 -11.01 -7.47 19.27
C PRO A 241 -11.81 -7.35 20.57
N GLU A 242 -12.85 -8.16 20.70
CA GLU A 242 -13.70 -8.19 21.90
C GLU A 242 -13.40 -9.39 22.81
N THR A 243 -12.70 -10.41 22.28
CA THR A 243 -12.33 -11.63 23.03
C THR A 243 -10.85 -11.97 22.89
N GLU A 244 -10.35 -12.90 23.71
CA GLU A 244 -8.94 -13.34 23.67
C GLU A 244 -8.60 -14.18 22.42
N GLU A 245 -9.61 -14.78 21.79
CA GLU A 245 -9.49 -15.56 20.55
C GLU A 245 -9.64 -14.69 19.28
N GLU A 246 -9.85 -13.38 19.44
CA GLU A 246 -9.91 -12.42 18.35
C GLU A 246 -8.60 -11.63 18.21
N PHE A 247 -8.16 -11.48 16.97
CA PHE A 247 -6.98 -10.70 16.63
C PHE A 247 -7.33 -9.59 15.64
N PHE A 248 -6.73 -8.41 15.83
CA PHE A 248 -6.94 -7.30 14.91
C PHE A 248 -6.11 -7.50 13.63
N GLU A 249 -6.74 -7.39 12.46
CA GLU A 249 -6.11 -7.71 11.16
C GLU A 249 -4.86 -6.88 10.82
N ASN A 250 -4.74 -5.66 11.38
CA ASN A 250 -3.56 -4.81 11.18
C ASN A 250 -2.36 -5.25 12.02
N SER A 251 -2.61 -5.97 13.12
CA SER A 251 -1.55 -6.38 14.07
C SER A 251 -1.00 -7.78 13.81
N VAL A 252 -1.55 -8.51 12.86
CA VAL A 252 -1.16 -9.90 12.57
C VAL A 252 -0.63 -10.02 11.15
N GLN A 253 0.52 -10.65 11.02
CA GLN A 253 1.15 -10.94 9.74
C GLN A 253 0.71 -12.33 9.26
N ALA A 254 0.60 -12.51 7.94
CA ALA A 254 0.27 -13.81 7.34
C ALA A 254 1.25 -14.92 7.74
N THR A 255 2.49 -14.55 8.10
CA THR A 255 3.55 -15.47 8.51
C THR A 255 3.54 -15.81 9.99
N ASP A 256 2.67 -15.19 10.79
CA ASP A 256 2.52 -15.52 12.21
C ASP A 256 1.85 -16.88 12.41
N PHE A 257 1.12 -17.36 11.39
CA PHE A 257 0.53 -18.69 11.37
C PHE A 257 1.24 -19.61 10.38
N ASP A 258 1.70 -20.76 10.87
CA ASP A 258 2.28 -21.81 10.03
C ASP A 258 1.17 -22.55 9.26
N PHE A 259 1.10 -22.33 7.94
CA PHE A 259 0.15 -23.00 7.05
C PHE A 259 0.23 -24.54 7.07
N THR A 260 1.31 -25.14 7.59
CA THR A 260 1.38 -26.59 7.81
C THR A 260 0.58 -27.04 9.03
N GLN A 261 0.53 -26.22 10.08
CA GLN A 261 -0.22 -26.47 11.33
C GLN A 261 -1.66 -25.97 11.26
N TYR A 262 -1.92 -24.87 10.55
CA TYR A 262 -3.22 -24.20 10.54
C TYR A 262 -3.92 -24.31 9.19
N ASP A 263 -5.24 -24.48 9.22
CA ASP A 263 -6.13 -24.23 8.07
C ASP A 263 -6.67 -22.80 8.18
N ILE A 264 -6.55 -22.03 7.10
CA ILE A 264 -6.92 -20.61 7.11
C ILE A 264 -8.01 -20.37 6.08
N HIS A 265 -9.16 -19.90 6.56
CA HIS A 265 -10.32 -19.60 5.72
C HIS A 265 -10.69 -18.12 5.85
N TYR A 266 -10.87 -17.46 4.72
CA TYR A 266 -11.41 -16.11 4.65
C TYR A 266 -12.91 -16.16 4.32
N TYR A 267 -13.69 -15.41 5.08
CA TYR A 267 -15.14 -15.30 4.93
C TYR A 267 -15.49 -13.87 4.51
N TYR A 268 -16.27 -13.73 3.45
CA TYR A 268 -16.72 -12.45 2.91
C TYR A 268 -18.23 -12.42 2.73
N ASP A 269 -18.85 -11.33 3.16
CA ASP A 269 -20.30 -11.13 3.21
C ASP A 269 -21.02 -12.34 3.85
N PRO A 270 -21.03 -12.47 5.20
CA PRO A 270 -21.66 -13.61 5.86
C PRO A 270 -23.13 -13.86 5.48
N ALA A 271 -23.85 -12.85 4.97
CA ALA A 271 -25.21 -13.03 4.46
C ALA A 271 -25.26 -13.78 3.11
N HIS A 272 -24.21 -13.65 2.29
CA HIS A 272 -24.08 -14.29 0.97
C HIS A 272 -22.81 -15.17 0.89
N THR A 273 -22.44 -15.73 2.05
CA THR A 273 -21.11 -16.25 2.42
C THR A 273 -20.27 -16.77 1.25
N ALA A 274 -19.28 -15.98 0.83
CA ALA A 274 -18.16 -16.47 0.04
C ALA A 274 -17.05 -16.96 0.99
N ILE A 275 -16.57 -18.18 0.77
CA ILE A 275 -15.48 -18.79 1.56
C ILE A 275 -14.28 -19.01 0.67
N ILE A 276 -13.13 -18.46 1.07
CA ILE A 276 -11.84 -18.63 0.41
C ILE A 276 -10.93 -19.45 1.30
N GLU A 277 -10.48 -20.60 0.82
CA GLU A 277 -9.40 -21.36 1.45
C GLU A 277 -8.05 -20.74 1.06
N ILE A 278 -7.17 -20.54 2.05
CA ILE A 278 -5.84 -19.97 1.85
C ILE A 278 -4.80 -21.05 2.14
N THR A 279 -3.97 -21.36 1.14
CA THR A 279 -2.90 -22.35 1.26
C THR A 279 -1.55 -21.76 0.84
N SER A 280 -0.49 -22.13 1.56
CA SER A 280 0.88 -21.76 1.16
C SER A 280 1.38 -22.66 0.04
N PHE A 281 1.91 -22.03 -1.02
CA PHE A 281 2.57 -22.66 -2.17
C PHE A 281 4.10 -22.48 -2.11
N GLY A 282 4.62 -22.12 -0.94
CA GLY A 282 6.04 -21.93 -0.68
C GLY A 282 6.46 -20.45 -0.66
N TRP A 283 7.76 -20.24 -0.77
CA TRP A 283 8.41 -18.94 -0.61
C TRP A 283 9.19 -18.56 -1.86
N VAL A 284 9.36 -17.25 -2.08
CA VAL A 284 10.25 -16.68 -3.08
C VAL A 284 11.27 -15.82 -2.35
N ASP A 285 12.55 -16.19 -2.37
CA ASP A 285 13.56 -15.45 -1.60
C ASP A 285 13.94 -14.11 -2.23
N LYS A 286 13.84 -14.00 -3.56
CA LYS A 286 14.18 -12.80 -4.34
C LYS A 286 13.02 -12.37 -5.23
N PHE A 287 11.94 -11.96 -4.59
CA PHE A 287 10.78 -11.41 -5.28
C PHE A 287 11.09 -9.97 -5.72
N ASP A 288 10.97 -9.69 -7.02
CA ASP A 288 11.48 -8.46 -7.64
C ASP A 288 10.46 -7.31 -7.71
N LYS A 289 9.40 -7.37 -6.89
CA LYS A 289 8.32 -6.38 -6.87
C LYS A 289 8.03 -5.92 -5.44
N ASN A 290 7.59 -4.68 -5.32
CA ASN A 290 7.08 -4.09 -4.10
C ASN A 290 5.55 -4.21 -3.96
N GLN A 291 4.91 -4.98 -4.86
CA GLN A 291 3.46 -5.17 -4.91
C GLN A 291 3.12 -6.65 -5.16
N PRO A 292 1.93 -7.13 -4.77
CA PRO A 292 1.49 -8.49 -5.03
C PRO A 292 1.41 -8.79 -6.53
N TRP A 293 1.67 -10.05 -6.89
CA TRP A 293 1.64 -10.48 -8.28
C TRP A 293 0.90 -11.81 -8.42
N CYS A 294 -0.18 -11.80 -9.18
CA CYS A 294 -0.89 -13.00 -9.61
C CYS A 294 -0.09 -13.69 -10.72
N GLU A 295 0.35 -14.91 -10.41
CA GLU A 295 1.12 -15.78 -11.29
C GLU A 295 0.20 -16.65 -12.15
N GLU A 296 -0.90 -17.13 -11.54
CA GLU A 296 -1.86 -18.03 -12.18
C GLU A 296 -3.28 -17.74 -11.68
N THR A 297 -4.26 -17.88 -12.58
CA THR A 297 -5.68 -17.67 -12.29
C THR A 297 -6.52 -18.70 -13.04
N VAL A 298 -7.57 -19.20 -12.38
CA VAL A 298 -8.58 -20.08 -12.99
C VAL A 298 -9.97 -19.65 -12.56
N GLY A 299 -10.90 -19.69 -13.52
CA GLY A 299 -12.33 -19.51 -13.27
C GLY A 299 -12.76 -18.06 -12.98
N VAL A 300 -14.06 -17.84 -13.14
CA VAL A 300 -14.73 -16.57 -12.90
C VAL A 300 -15.38 -16.60 -11.53
N ALA A 301 -15.09 -15.61 -10.70
CA ALA A 301 -15.71 -15.46 -9.39
C ALA A 301 -17.15 -14.96 -9.52
N ASN A 302 -17.98 -15.24 -8.50
CA ASN A 302 -19.27 -14.58 -8.36
C ASN A 302 -19.10 -13.06 -8.30
N PRO A 303 -20.00 -12.27 -8.92
CA PRO A 303 -20.07 -10.83 -8.69
C PRO A 303 -20.29 -10.50 -7.20
N ASP A 304 -19.78 -9.37 -6.76
CA ASP A 304 -19.95 -8.91 -5.38
C ASP A 304 -21.45 -8.70 -5.06
N GLY A 305 -21.90 -9.23 -3.92
CA GLY A 305 -23.31 -9.22 -3.51
C GLY A 305 -24.18 -10.36 -4.05
N ILE A 306 -23.62 -11.31 -4.80
CA ILE A 306 -24.29 -12.57 -5.17
C ILE A 306 -23.50 -13.72 -4.54
N SER A 307 -24.14 -14.70 -3.91
CA SER A 307 -23.40 -15.83 -3.34
C SER A 307 -22.79 -16.73 -4.42
N PRO A 308 -21.71 -17.47 -4.14
CA PRO A 308 -21.15 -18.45 -5.07
C PRO A 308 -22.16 -19.47 -5.59
N GLU A 309 -23.09 -19.91 -4.74
CA GLU A 309 -24.13 -20.88 -5.10
C GLU A 309 -25.17 -20.27 -6.05
N GLU A 310 -25.74 -19.12 -5.71
CA GLU A 310 -26.69 -18.40 -6.56
C GLU A 310 -26.08 -18.08 -7.92
N PHE A 311 -24.79 -17.72 -7.96
CA PHE A 311 -24.11 -17.45 -9.22
C PHE A 311 -24.02 -18.69 -10.13
N GLU A 312 -23.71 -19.86 -9.58
CA GLU A 312 -23.69 -21.11 -10.34
C GLU A 312 -25.08 -21.51 -10.84
N GLU A 313 -26.12 -21.27 -10.04
CA GLU A 313 -27.51 -21.49 -10.46
C GLU A 313 -27.92 -20.55 -11.60
N LEU A 314 -27.57 -19.26 -11.51
CA LEU A 314 -27.86 -18.27 -12.56
C LEU A 314 -27.14 -18.57 -13.88
N ILE A 315 -25.91 -19.11 -13.83
CA ILE A 315 -25.19 -19.55 -15.03
C ILE A 315 -25.92 -20.71 -15.71
N GLU A 316 -26.41 -21.68 -14.92
CA GLU A 316 -27.06 -22.88 -15.46
C GLU A 316 -28.45 -22.63 -16.01
N LEU A 317 -29.27 -21.89 -15.27
CA LEU A 317 -30.64 -21.59 -15.67
C LEU A 317 -30.69 -20.70 -16.91
N GLY A 318 -29.64 -19.91 -17.13
CA GLY A 318 -29.68 -18.80 -18.07
C GLY A 318 -30.57 -17.68 -17.54
N THR A 319 -30.31 -16.46 -17.99
CA THR A 319 -31.04 -15.27 -17.49
C THR A 319 -32.26 -14.91 -18.33
N GLU A 320 -32.74 -15.84 -19.18
CA GLU A 320 -33.77 -15.57 -20.19
C GLU A 320 -35.17 -15.37 -19.60
N GLU A 321 -35.49 -16.06 -18.50
CA GLU A 321 -36.78 -15.97 -17.81
C GLU A 321 -36.86 -14.80 -16.82
N LEU A 322 -35.75 -14.09 -16.59
CA LEU A 322 -35.71 -12.91 -15.73
C LEU A 322 -36.33 -11.70 -16.44
N ASP A 323 -36.89 -10.77 -15.65
CA ASP A 323 -37.39 -9.51 -16.20
C ASP A 323 -36.24 -8.76 -16.93
N PRO A 324 -36.55 -7.94 -17.95
CA PRO A 324 -35.53 -7.32 -18.78
C PRO A 324 -34.50 -6.48 -17.99
N SER A 325 -34.90 -5.86 -16.88
CA SER A 325 -34.02 -5.02 -16.06
C SER A 325 -33.05 -5.88 -15.26
N ALA A 326 -33.55 -6.92 -14.59
CA ALA A 326 -32.71 -7.88 -13.86
C ALA A 326 -31.72 -8.58 -14.80
N ARG A 327 -32.18 -9.00 -15.98
CA ARG A 327 -31.33 -9.61 -17.00
C ARG A 327 -30.22 -8.67 -17.48
N TYR A 328 -30.55 -7.41 -17.76
CA TYR A 328 -29.57 -6.40 -18.18
C TYR A 328 -28.51 -6.18 -17.09
N PHE A 329 -28.94 -6.01 -15.84
CA PHE A 329 -28.04 -5.82 -14.71
C PHE A 329 -27.09 -7.01 -14.53
N LEU A 330 -27.63 -8.24 -14.48
CA LEU A 330 -26.82 -9.45 -14.29
C LEU A 330 -25.85 -9.69 -15.44
N LYS A 331 -26.26 -9.44 -16.69
CA LYS A 331 -25.37 -9.53 -17.83
C LYS A 331 -24.13 -8.65 -17.65
N HIS A 332 -24.30 -7.40 -17.22
CA HIS A 332 -23.16 -6.51 -16.98
C HIS A 332 -22.29 -6.92 -15.80
N GLN A 333 -22.89 -7.49 -14.75
CA GLN A 333 -22.12 -8.06 -13.64
C GLN A 333 -21.27 -9.25 -14.11
N PHE A 334 -21.83 -10.12 -14.95
CA PHE A 334 -21.13 -11.31 -15.45
C PHE A 334 -19.99 -10.92 -16.41
N GLU A 335 -20.26 -10.01 -17.35
CA GLU A 335 -19.22 -9.46 -18.24
C GLU A 335 -18.08 -8.80 -17.44
N SER A 336 -18.42 -8.11 -16.35
CA SER A 336 -17.43 -7.51 -15.46
C SER A 336 -16.61 -8.56 -14.73
N ALA A 337 -17.25 -9.60 -14.18
CA ALA A 337 -16.58 -10.71 -13.50
C ALA A 337 -15.64 -11.48 -14.44
N GLU A 338 -16.06 -11.77 -15.67
CA GLU A 338 -15.22 -12.38 -16.70
C GLU A 338 -14.00 -11.50 -17.04
N ARG A 339 -14.22 -10.19 -17.13
CA ARG A 339 -13.14 -9.23 -17.38
C ARG A 339 -12.14 -9.23 -16.21
N TYR A 340 -12.62 -9.21 -14.97
CA TYR A 340 -11.79 -9.22 -13.76
C TYR A 340 -11.11 -10.57 -13.48
N ALA A 341 -11.52 -11.66 -14.14
CA ALA A 341 -10.83 -12.94 -14.06
C ALA A 341 -9.52 -12.98 -14.88
N LYS A 342 -9.31 -12.02 -15.80
CA LYS A 342 -8.10 -11.95 -16.64
C LYS A 342 -6.89 -11.52 -15.81
N ILE A 343 -5.80 -12.30 -15.92
CA ILE A 343 -4.58 -12.11 -15.12
C ILE A 343 -3.99 -10.69 -15.22
N ASP A 344 -3.99 -10.09 -16.40
CA ASP A 344 -3.48 -8.72 -16.60
C ASP A 344 -4.30 -7.69 -15.82
N LEU A 345 -5.62 -7.88 -15.76
CA LEU A 345 -6.48 -6.96 -15.01
C LEU A 345 -6.38 -7.21 -13.51
N ILE A 346 -6.22 -8.45 -13.07
CA ILE A 346 -5.92 -8.79 -11.67
C ILE A 346 -4.62 -8.08 -11.25
N ASN A 347 -3.54 -8.25 -12.01
CA ASN A 347 -2.25 -7.63 -11.70
C ASN A 347 -2.30 -6.10 -11.73
N ARG A 348 -3.12 -5.51 -12.62
CA ARG A 348 -3.38 -4.07 -12.59
C ARG A 348 -4.07 -3.62 -11.31
N ARG A 349 -5.05 -4.37 -10.81
CA ARG A 349 -5.76 -4.07 -9.55
C ARG A 349 -4.89 -4.31 -8.31
N LEU A 350 -3.97 -5.28 -8.38
CA LEU A 350 -3.00 -5.54 -7.30
C LEU A 350 -1.85 -4.53 -7.27
N SER A 351 -1.64 -3.76 -8.33
CA SER A 351 -0.43 -2.93 -8.49
C SER A 351 -0.21 -1.89 -7.39
N ASP A 352 -1.25 -1.48 -6.68
CA ASP A 352 -1.15 -0.50 -5.62
C ASP A 352 -2.00 -0.80 -4.40
N VAL A 353 -2.44 -2.06 -4.27
CA VAL A 353 -3.33 -2.48 -3.20
C VAL A 353 -2.71 -2.29 -1.81
N ILE A 354 -1.40 -2.51 -1.67
CA ILE A 354 -0.68 -2.30 -0.41
C ILE A 354 -0.48 -0.80 -0.17
N GLN A 355 0.00 -0.08 -1.19
CA GLN A 355 0.35 1.33 -1.10
C GLN A 355 -0.88 2.22 -0.83
N THR A 356 -2.05 1.87 -1.35
CA THR A 356 -3.29 2.65 -1.18
C THR A 356 -4.10 2.28 0.07
N ARG A 357 -3.77 1.16 0.73
CA ARG A 357 -4.50 0.63 1.89
C ARG A 357 -3.56 0.36 3.08
N PRO A 358 -2.77 1.35 3.50
CA PRO A 358 -1.74 1.12 4.50
C PRO A 358 -2.31 0.56 5.82
N ASP A 359 -1.50 -0.19 6.55
CA ASP A 359 -1.77 -0.67 7.91
C ASP A 359 -1.72 0.48 8.92
N THR A 360 -2.59 1.47 8.77
CA THR A 360 -2.70 2.60 9.69
C THR A 360 -3.86 2.39 10.66
N PHE A 361 -3.61 2.72 11.93
CA PHE A 361 -4.66 3.08 12.89
C PHE A 361 -5.13 4.49 12.56
N VAL A 362 -6.00 4.66 11.57
CA VAL A 362 -6.59 5.98 11.28
C VAL A 362 -8.10 5.87 11.33
#